data_AF-A0A929ZHS7-F1
#
_entry.id   AF-A0A929ZHS7-F1
#
_cell.length_a   1.000
_cell.length_b   1.000
_cell.length_c   1.000
_cell.angle_alpha   90.00
_cell.angle_beta   90.00
_cell.angle_gamma   90.00
#
_symmetry.space_group_name_H-M   'P 1'
#
loop_
_entity.id
_entity.type
_entity.pdbx_description
1 polymer ?
#
loop_
_entity_poly.entity_id
_entity_poly.type
_entity_poly.pdbx_seq_one_letter_code
_entity_poly.pdbx_strand_id
1 'polypeptide(L)'
;MKDKKEKALDLLKTYLMFDDEEMQVLREHITSISVSNKSASLDFTILANGCAIFVKRKTGEYVLRITGKGPIKENKVYLALRAREILLDAVTSNE
;
A
#
# COMPACT_ATOMS: atom_id res chain seq x y z
N MET A 1 10.27 17.30 -6.78
CA MET A 1 9.19 16.65 -5.99
C MET A 1 8.69 15.33 -6.59
N LYS A 2 8.97 14.99 -7.86
CA LYS A 2 8.68 13.67 -8.45
C LYS A 2 9.43 12.50 -7.76
N ASP A 3 10.60 12.75 -7.16
CA ASP A 3 11.42 11.69 -6.56
C ASP A 3 10.81 10.93 -5.38
N LYS A 4 10.08 11.61 -4.49
CA LYS A 4 9.63 10.96 -3.24
C LYS A 4 8.51 9.96 -3.48
N LYS A 5 7.58 10.28 -4.39
CA LYS A 5 6.48 9.40 -4.78
C LYS A 5 7.02 8.15 -5.46
N GLU A 6 7.84 8.32 -6.50
CA GLU A 6 8.41 7.18 -7.24
C GLU A 6 9.32 6.31 -6.36
N LYS A 7 10.15 6.90 -5.49
CA LYS A 7 10.96 6.12 -4.53
C LYS A 7 10.10 5.31 -3.57
N ALA A 8 8.99 5.86 -3.09
CA ALA A 8 8.08 5.13 -2.22
C ALA A 8 7.36 4.00 -2.98
N LEU A 9 7.00 4.22 -4.24
CA LEU A 9 6.43 3.18 -5.12
C LEU A 9 7.43 2.07 -5.43
N ASP A 10 8.69 2.40 -5.69
CA ASP A 10 9.75 1.42 -5.95
C ASP A 10 10.04 0.54 -4.72
N LEU A 11 10.04 1.16 -3.53
CA LEU A 11 10.10 0.42 -2.27
C LEU A 11 8.88 -0.49 -2.12
N LEU A 12 7.67 0.02 -2.37
CA LEU A 12 6.45 -0.77 -2.29
C LEU A 12 6.47 -1.96 -3.27
N LYS A 13 6.96 -1.75 -4.50
CA LYS A 13 7.16 -2.79 -5.53
C LYS A 13 8.01 -3.92 -5.00
N THR A 14 9.20 -3.59 -4.50
CA THR A 14 10.16 -4.56 -3.95
C THR A 14 9.56 -5.30 -2.75
N TYR A 15 8.78 -4.59 -1.94
CA TYR A 15 8.34 -5.09 -0.65
C TYR A 15 7.12 -6.03 -0.70
N LEU A 16 6.20 -5.74 -1.62
CA LEU A 16 5.01 -6.57 -1.86
C LEU A 16 5.15 -7.41 -3.13
N MET A 17 6.31 -7.35 -3.80
CA MET A 17 6.63 -8.12 -5.01
C MET A 17 5.60 -7.87 -6.11
N PHE A 18 5.34 -6.58 -6.39
CA PHE A 18 4.50 -6.17 -7.51
C PHE A 18 5.20 -6.36 -8.84
N ASP A 19 4.48 -6.82 -9.85
CA ASP A 19 4.93 -6.78 -11.24
C ASP A 19 4.74 -5.38 -11.87
N ASP A 20 5.22 -5.20 -13.09
CA ASP A 20 5.17 -3.88 -13.76
C ASP A 20 3.75 -3.44 -14.15
N GLU A 21 2.85 -4.38 -14.45
CA GLU A 21 1.45 -4.09 -14.78
C GLU A 21 0.71 -3.62 -13.53
N GLU A 22 0.85 -4.35 -12.42
CA GLU A 22 0.28 -3.98 -11.13
C GLU A 22 0.83 -2.60 -10.67
N MET A 23 2.12 -2.34 -10.86
CA MET A 23 2.72 -1.03 -10.53
C MET A 23 2.19 0.10 -11.39
N GLN A 24 1.82 -0.15 -12.65
CA GLN A 24 1.18 0.85 -13.50
C GLN A 24 -0.20 1.24 -12.95
N VAL A 25 -0.99 0.26 -12.52
CA VAL A 25 -2.30 0.48 -11.87
C VAL A 25 -2.13 1.35 -10.62
N LEU A 26 -1.16 1.00 -9.76
CA LEU A 26 -0.87 1.77 -8.54
C LEU A 26 -0.46 3.22 -8.87
N ARG A 27 0.36 3.45 -9.89
CA ARG A 27 0.79 4.80 -10.29
C ARG A 27 -0.37 5.68 -10.73
N GLU A 28 -1.35 5.10 -11.42
CA GLU A 28 -2.53 5.79 -11.95
C GLU A 28 -3.50 6.18 -10.82
N HIS A 29 -3.75 5.27 -9.88
CA HIS A 29 -4.79 5.44 -8.86
C HIS A 29 -4.28 6.05 -7.55
N ILE A 30 -3.00 5.86 -7.21
CA ILE A 30 -2.43 6.46 -6.00
C ILE A 30 -2.22 7.96 -6.22
N THR A 31 -3.01 8.75 -5.50
CA THR A 31 -2.88 10.21 -5.47
C THR A 31 -1.63 10.63 -4.69
N SER A 32 -1.38 9.98 -3.55
CA SER A 32 -0.21 10.27 -2.70
C SER A 32 0.29 9.03 -2.00
N ILE A 33 1.60 8.93 -1.84
CA ILE A 33 2.25 7.88 -1.04
C ILE A 33 3.39 8.50 -0.24
N SER A 34 3.48 8.09 1.01
CA SER A 34 4.61 8.40 1.90
C SER A 34 5.05 7.14 2.61
N VAL A 35 6.35 7.08 2.93
CA VAL A 35 6.96 5.97 3.65
C VAL A 35 7.63 6.50 4.90
N SER A 36 7.45 5.80 6.02
CA SER A 36 8.13 6.03 7.27
C SER A 36 8.87 4.77 7.67
N ASN A 37 10.15 4.91 8.02
CA ASN A 37 10.96 3.83 8.57
C ASN A 37 11.13 4.09 10.06
N LYS A 38 10.39 3.37 10.90
CA LYS A 38 10.50 3.44 12.35
C LYS A 38 10.82 2.06 12.90
N SER A 39 11.91 1.96 13.65
CA SER A 39 12.23 0.83 14.53
C SER A 39 11.94 -0.55 13.90
N ALA A 40 12.59 -0.84 12.77
CA ALA A 40 12.49 -2.09 12.01
C ALA A 40 11.14 -2.38 11.32
N SER A 41 10.27 -1.38 11.19
CA SER A 41 9.03 -1.45 10.40
C SER A 41 9.03 -0.43 9.27
N LEU A 42 8.62 -0.89 8.08
CA LEU A 42 8.38 -0.05 6.91
C LEU A 42 6.87 0.20 6.83
N ASP A 43 6.48 1.45 7.10
CA ASP A 43 5.10 1.89 7.14
C ASP A 43 4.82 2.80 5.93
N PHE A 44 3.93 2.37 5.05
CA PHE A 44 3.42 3.18 3.95
C PHE A 44 2.07 3.79 4.33
N THR A 45 1.89 5.05 3.98
CA THR A 45 0.59 5.72 3.98
C THR A 45 0.26 6.11 2.55
N ILE A 46 -0.82 5.55 2.03
CA ILE A 46 -1.26 5.65 0.64
C ILE A 46 -2.63 6.33 0.64
N LEU A 47 -2.80 7.32 -0.23
CA LEU A 47 -4.08 7.92 -0.55
C LEU A 47 -4.46 7.52 -1.97
N ALA A 48 -5.58 6.82 -2.11
CA ALA A 48 -6.12 6.37 -3.39
C ALA A 48 -7.65 6.26 -3.27
N ASN A 49 -8.38 6.63 -4.33
CA ASN A 49 -9.84 6.52 -4.40
C ASN A 49 -10.61 7.10 -3.19
N GLY A 50 -10.13 8.17 -2.56
CA GLY A 50 -10.76 8.74 -1.35
C GLY A 50 -10.54 7.91 -0.06
N CYS A 51 -9.76 6.83 -0.15
CA CYS A 51 -9.32 6.05 0.99
C CYS A 51 -7.93 6.48 1.48
N ALA A 52 -7.72 6.37 2.79
CA ALA A 52 -6.38 6.30 3.36
C ALA A 52 -6.06 4.85 3.74
N ILE A 53 -5.02 4.31 3.11
CA ILE A 53 -4.55 2.93 3.25
C ILE A 53 -3.19 2.96 3.94
N PHE A 54 -3.10 2.26 5.06
CA PHE A 54 -1.87 2.11 5.82
C PHE A 54 -1.35 0.70 5.64
N VAL A 55 -0.16 0.56 5.06
CA VAL A 55 0.50 -0.73 4.88
C VAL A 55 1.69 -0.77 5.82
N LYS A 56 1.65 -1.65 6.80
CA LYS A 56 2.77 -1.89 7.72
C LYS A 56 3.30 -3.28 7.48
N ARG A 57 4.61 -3.44 7.50
CA ARG A 57 5.21 -4.77 7.67
C ARG A 57 6.01 -4.79 8.95
N LYS A 58 5.74 -5.85 9.71
CA LYS A 58 6.54 -6.28 10.84
C LYS A 58 7.16 -7.62 10.48
N THR A 59 8.08 -8.12 11.28
CA THR A 59 8.74 -9.40 11.04
C THR A 59 7.71 -10.52 10.82
N GLY A 60 7.62 -11.02 9.58
CA GLY A 60 6.71 -12.11 9.20
C GLY A 60 5.27 -11.74 8.91
N GLU A 61 4.84 -10.48 9.09
CA GLU A 61 3.44 -10.06 8.90
C GLU A 61 3.30 -8.75 8.12
N TYR A 62 2.21 -8.65 7.37
CA TYR A 62 1.73 -7.44 6.71
C TYR A 62 0.38 -7.05 7.31
N VAL A 63 0.25 -5.79 7.71
CA VAL A 63 -0.97 -5.22 8.25
C VAL A 63 -1.43 -4.13 7.28
N LEU A 64 -2.62 -4.30 6.72
CA LEU A 64 -3.27 -3.33 5.84
C LEU A 64 -4.49 -2.78 6.54
N ARG A 65 -4.49 -1.48 6.81
CA ARG A 65 -5.64 -0.78 7.38
C ARG A 65 -6.20 0.20 6.36
N ILE A 66 -7.45 0.01 5.99
CA ILE A 66 -8.15 0.81 4.98
C ILE A 66 -9.21 1.65 5.68
N THR A 67 -9.23 2.95 5.38
CA THR A 67 -10.13 3.94 5.96
C THR A 67 -10.66 4.86 4.86
N GLY A 68 -11.81 5.51 5.06
CA GLY A 68 -12.37 6.52 4.14
C GLY A 68 -13.67 6.12 3.46
N LYS A 69 -13.89 4.82 3.22
CA LYS A 69 -15.13 4.28 2.62
C LYS A 69 -15.88 3.36 3.59
N GLY A 70 -16.38 3.91 4.69
CA GLY A 70 -17.16 3.18 5.70
C GLY A 70 -16.33 2.68 6.90
N PRO A 71 -16.75 1.58 7.57
CA PRO A 71 -16.08 1.09 8.77
C PRO A 71 -14.63 0.70 8.47
N ILE A 72 -13.76 0.95 9.44
CA ILE A 72 -12.32 0.69 9.32
C ILE A 72 -12.10 -0.82 9.12
N LYS A 73 -11.50 -1.19 8.00
CA LYS A 73 -11.10 -2.58 7.71
C LYS A 73 -9.61 -2.74 8.05
N GLU A 74 -9.26 -3.72 8.86
CA GLU A 74 -7.88 -4.08 9.18
C GLU A 74 -7.63 -5.54 8.81
N ASN A 75 -6.66 -5.77 7.92
CA ASN A 75 -6.27 -7.10 7.44
C ASN A 75 -4.86 -7.41 7.92
N LYS A 76 -4.68 -8.57 8.56
CA LYS A 76 -3.37 -9.10 8.97
C LYS A 76 -3.10 -10.36 8.16
N VAL A 77 -2.04 -10.33 7.37
CA VAL A 77 -1.69 -11.42 6.46
C VAL A 77 -0.20 -11.72 6.54
N TYR A 78 0.17 -12.98 6.33
CA TYR A 78 1.56 -13.45 6.43
C TYR A 78 2.23 -13.59 5.05
N LEU A 79 1.44 -13.54 3.97
CA LEU A 79 1.91 -13.66 2.59
C LEU A 79 1.90 -12.31 1.90
N ALA A 80 3.02 -11.96 1.26
CA ALA A 80 3.13 -10.75 0.44
C ALA A 80 2.07 -10.72 -0.67
N LEU A 81 1.80 -11.86 -1.31
CA LEU A 81 0.76 -11.99 -2.35
C LEU A 81 -0.62 -11.55 -1.83
N ARG A 82 -1.03 -11.99 -0.64
CA ARG A 82 -2.33 -11.60 -0.06
C ARG A 82 -2.37 -10.11 0.28
N ALA A 83 -1.27 -9.56 0.80
CA ALA A 83 -1.16 -8.13 1.05
C ALA A 83 -1.28 -7.32 -0.25
N ARG A 84 -0.67 -7.83 -1.33
CA ARG A 84 -0.69 -7.25 -2.68
C ARG A 84 -2.10 -7.18 -3.25
N GLU A 85 -2.83 -8.30 -3.24
CA GLU A 85 -4.22 -8.39 -3.70
C GLU A 85 -5.14 -7.42 -2.96
N ILE A 86 -5.04 -7.37 -1.62
CA ILE A 86 -5.84 -6.47 -0.79
C ILE A 86 -5.53 -5.00 -1.11
N LEU A 87 -4.24 -4.68 -1.33
CA LEU A 87 -3.85 -3.31 -1.66
C LEU A 87 -4.35 -2.89 -3.04
N LEU A 88 -4.24 -3.76 -4.05
CA LEU A 88 -4.77 -3.49 -5.38
C LEU A 88 -6.26 -3.24 -5.33
N ASP A 89 -7.02 -4.15 -4.71
CA ASP A 89 -8.46 -4.01 -4.54
C ASP A 89 -8.81 -2.67 -3.86
N ALA A 90 -8.15 -2.33 -2.76
CA ALA A 90 -8.40 -1.07 -2.06
C ALA A 90 -8.08 0.19 -2.89
N VAL A 91 -7.10 0.10 -3.80
CA VAL A 91 -6.65 1.19 -4.66
C VAL A 91 -7.52 1.33 -5.92
N THR A 92 -8.12 0.24 -6.42
CA THR A 92 -8.94 0.24 -7.64
C THR A 92 -10.44 0.26 -7.38
N SER A 93 -10.89 -0.19 -6.20
CA SER A 93 -12.32 -0.33 -5.92
C SER A 93 -13.02 1.03 -5.81
N ASN A 94 -13.91 1.26 -6.78
CA ASN A 94 -14.83 2.39 -6.87
C ASN A 94 -16.17 2.06 -6.18
N GLU A 95 -16.14 1.53 -4.95
CA GLU A 95 -17.34 1.63 -4.10
C GLU A 95 -17.72 3.09 -3.87
#